data_AF-A0A2W0EBD4-F1
#
_entry.id   AF-A0A2W0EBD4-F1
#
_cell.length_a   1.000
_cell.length_b   1.000
_cell.length_c   1.000
_cell.angle_alpha   90.00
_cell.angle_beta   90.00
_cell.angle_gamma   90.00
#
_symmetry.space_group_name_H-M   'P 1'
#
loop_
_entity.id
_entity.type
_entity.pdbx_description
1 polymer ?
#
loop_
_entity_poly.entity_id
_entity_poly.type
_entity_poly.pdbx_seq_one_letter_code
_entity_poly.pdbx_strand_id
1 'polypeptide(L)'
;MHTLIVVAHHDPLSLTHGVVTRIADGLALADPDNTVEIADLWAEGFDPRFGPADWAVHHREASPPADVIAEQARVDRADAVILVYPVFWWSMP
;
A
#
# COMPACT_ATOMS: atom_id res chain seq x y z
N MET A 1 -6.06 -3.82 -16.25
CA MET A 1 -6.37 -2.98 -15.06
C MET A 1 -5.09 -2.70 -14.30
N HIS A 2 -5.02 -1.61 -13.53
CA HIS A 2 -3.91 -1.31 -12.64
C HIS A 2 -4.27 -1.64 -11.19
N THR A 3 -3.54 -2.59 -10.58
CA THR A 3 -3.75 -2.98 -9.19
C THR A 3 -2.60 -2.52 -8.33
N LEU A 4 -2.90 -1.83 -7.23
CA LEU A 4 -1.95 -1.52 -6.17
C LEU A 4 -2.07 -2.58 -5.06
N ILE A 5 -0.98 -3.29 -4.77
CA ILE A 5 -0.89 -4.21 -3.65
C ILE A 5 -0.07 -3.55 -2.54
N VAL A 6 -0.69 -3.31 -1.39
CA VAL A 6 -0.02 -2.75 -0.20
C VAL A 6 0.34 -3.89 0.75
N VAL A 7 1.62 -4.00 1.12
CA VAL A 7 2.11 -5.01 2.06
C VAL A 7 2.74 -4.37 3.29
N ALA A 8 2.35 -4.89 4.46
CA ALA A 8 2.84 -4.44 5.76
C ALA A 8 3.48 -5.61 6.53
N HIS A 9 4.71 -6.00 6.16
CA HIS A 9 5.47 -7.00 6.89
C HIS A 9 6.99 -6.73 6.83
N HIS A 10 7.68 -6.82 7.97
CA HIS A 10 9.12 -6.53 8.04
C HIS A 10 10.00 -7.62 7.41
N ASP A 11 9.56 -8.88 7.43
CA ASP A 11 10.29 -10.00 6.84
C ASP A 11 9.88 -10.26 5.38
N PRO A 12 10.80 -10.08 4.40
CA PRO A 12 10.55 -10.34 2.97
C PRO A 12 10.36 -11.83 2.64
N LEU A 13 10.73 -12.75 3.54
CA LEU A 13 10.53 -14.20 3.38
C LEU A 13 9.24 -14.71 4.05
N SER A 14 8.44 -13.81 4.61
CA SER A 14 7.19 -14.17 5.29
C SER A 14 6.13 -14.74 4.34
N LEU A 15 5.17 -15.48 4.92
CA LEU A 15 3.99 -15.92 4.20
C LEU A 15 3.21 -14.73 3.60
N THR A 16 3.20 -13.57 4.27
CA THR A 16 2.56 -12.35 3.78
C THR A 16 3.14 -11.91 2.43
N HIS A 17 4.46 -11.86 2.31
CA HIS A 17 5.14 -11.59 1.04
C HIS A 17 4.88 -12.69 0.01
N GLY A 18 4.86 -13.96 0.44
CA GLY A 18 4.48 -15.07 -0.44
C GLY A 18 3.06 -14.93 -1.02
N VAL A 19 2.11 -14.41 -0.25
CA VAL A 19 0.74 -14.13 -0.73
C VAL A 19 0.74 -12.99 -1.74
N VAL A 20 1.51 -11.91 -1.52
CA VAL A 20 1.68 -10.83 -2.50
C VAL A 20 2.15 -11.37 -3.84
N THR A 21 3.19 -12.21 -3.86
CA THR A 21 3.69 -12.84 -5.09
C THR A 21 2.59 -13.62 -5.80
N ARG A 22 1.82 -14.45 -5.08
CA ARG A 22 0.75 -15.25 -5.69
C ARG A 22 -0.41 -14.42 -6.23
N ILE A 23 -0.75 -13.31 -5.58
CA ILE A 23 -1.76 -12.38 -6.07
C ILE A 23 -1.27 -11.71 -7.35
N ALA A 24 -0.04 -11.18 -7.35
CA ALA A 24 0.54 -10.53 -8.53
C ALA A 24 0.63 -11.49 -9.73
N ASP A 25 1.12 -12.72 -9.51
CA ASP A 25 1.17 -13.77 -10.53
C ASP A 25 -0.24 -14.10 -11.06
N GLY A 26 -1.21 -14.24 -10.17
CA GLY A 26 -2.60 -14.53 -10.53
C GLY A 26 -3.24 -13.43 -11.38
N LEU A 27 -2.97 -12.15 -11.06
CA LEU A 27 -3.46 -11.01 -11.83
C LEU A 27 -2.86 -10.98 -13.24
N ALA A 28 -1.56 -11.22 -13.36
CA ALA A 28 -0.87 -11.27 -14.65
C ALA A 28 -1.31 -12.46 -15.51
N LEU A 29 -1.61 -13.61 -14.89
CA LEU A 29 -2.13 -14.78 -15.60
C LEU A 29 -3.59 -14.62 -16.05
N ALA A 30 -4.39 -13.85 -15.30
CA ALA A 30 -5.80 -13.65 -15.62
C ALA A 30 -6.01 -12.78 -16.87
N ASP A 31 -5.17 -11.75 -17.04
CA ASP A 31 -5.18 -10.87 -18.21
C ASP A 31 -3.77 -10.26 -18.39
N PRO A 32 -3.10 -10.47 -19.55
CA PRO A 32 -1.78 -9.88 -19.82
C PRO A 32 -1.74 -8.35 -19.79
N ASP A 33 -2.88 -7.68 -19.97
CA ASP A 33 -3.00 -6.22 -19.89
C ASP A 33 -3.17 -5.71 -18.45
N ASN A 34 -3.19 -6.61 -17.45
CA ASN A 34 -3.11 -6.23 -16.06
C ASN A 34 -1.69 -5.75 -15.68
N THR A 35 -1.65 -4.72 -14.86
CA THR A 35 -0.42 -4.19 -14.28
C THR A 35 -0.54 -4.20 -12.76
N VAL A 36 0.58 -4.42 -12.08
CA VAL A 36 0.66 -4.51 -10.63
C VAL A 36 1.75 -3.57 -10.14
N GLU A 37 1.41 -2.69 -9.20
CA GLU A 37 2.35 -1.90 -8.40
C GLU A 37 2.32 -2.47 -6.98
N ILE A 38 3.49 -2.66 -6.35
CA ILE A 38 3.59 -3.15 -4.96
C ILE A 38 4.13 -2.00 -4.11
N ALA A 39 3.36 -1.61 -3.08
CA ALA A 39 3.80 -0.71 -2.04
C ALA A 39 4.20 -1.53 -0.79
N ASP A 40 5.51 -1.69 -0.59
CA ASP A 40 6.04 -2.39 0.59
C ASP A 40 6.36 -1.36 1.67
N LEU A 41 5.44 -1.19 2.62
CA LEU A 41 5.52 -0.13 3.62
C LEU A 41 6.76 -0.24 4.51
N TRP A 42 7.24 -1.47 4.75
CA TRP A 42 8.45 -1.68 5.56
C TRP A 42 9.71 -1.40 4.76
N ALA A 43 9.81 -1.89 3.52
CA ALA A 43 10.96 -1.63 2.67
C ALA A 43 11.06 -0.14 2.25
N GLU A 44 9.93 0.53 2.10
CA GLU A 44 9.84 1.95 1.73
C GLU A 44 10.01 2.90 2.91
N GLY A 45 10.03 2.38 4.15
CA GLY A 45 10.22 3.20 5.35
C GLY A 45 9.05 4.15 5.62
N PHE A 46 7.82 3.71 5.31
CA PHE A 46 6.59 4.48 5.54
C PHE A 46 6.46 4.89 7.02
N ASP A 47 6.13 6.16 7.28
CA ASP A 47 5.84 6.64 8.64
C ASP A 47 4.33 6.49 8.93
N PRO A 48 3.91 5.56 9.79
CA PRO A 48 2.49 5.32 10.04
C PRO A 48 1.86 6.32 11.03
N ARG A 49 2.65 7.23 11.61
CA ARG A 49 2.18 8.11 12.68
C ARG A 49 1.46 9.31 12.11
N PHE A 50 0.16 9.40 12.40
CA PHE A 50 -0.61 10.61 12.15
C PHE A 50 -0.12 11.76 13.03
N GLY A 51 0.38 12.82 12.42
CA GLY A 51 1.04 13.94 13.11
C GLY A 51 0.37 15.30 12.92
N PRO A 52 0.98 16.39 13.44
CA PRO A 52 0.46 17.74 13.32
C PRO A 52 0.29 18.22 11.87
N ALA A 53 1.14 17.77 10.94
CA ALA A 53 1.01 18.09 9.53
C ALA A 53 -0.27 17.50 8.93
N ASP A 54 -0.56 16.23 9.23
CA ASP A 54 -1.78 15.55 8.77
C ASP A 54 -3.04 16.15 9.40
N TRP A 55 -2.94 16.59 10.67
CA TRP A 55 -4.02 17.29 11.35
C TRP A 55 -4.39 18.61 10.65
N ALA A 56 -3.40 19.42 10.27
CA ALA A 56 -3.64 20.66 9.53
C ALA A 56 -4.31 20.40 8.17
N VAL A 57 -3.94 19.31 7.49
CA VAL A 57 -4.59 18.86 6.24
C VAL A 57 -6.05 18.48 6.50
N HIS A 58 -6.32 17.70 7.55
CA HIS A 58 -7.67 17.30 7.94
C HIS A 58 -8.58 18.51 8.21
N HIS A 59 -8.02 19.57 8.81
CA HIS A 59 -8.69 20.85 9.06
C HIS A 59 -8.74 21.80 7.85
N ARG A 60 -8.18 21.40 6.69
CA ARG A 60 -8.06 22.21 5.47
C ARG A 60 -7.24 23.49 5.65
N GLU A 61 -6.29 23.47 6.57
CA GLU A 61 -5.37 24.56 6.88
C GLU A 61 -4.05 24.44 6.12
N ALA A 62 -3.73 23.25 5.61
CA ALA A 62 -2.52 22.96 4.84
C ALA A 62 -2.78 21.95 3.71
N SER A 63 -1.82 21.87 2.78
CA SER A 63 -1.77 20.80 1.77
C SER A 63 -1.05 19.57 2.33
N PRO A 64 -1.35 18.35 1.81
CA PRO A 64 -0.72 17.14 2.30
C PRO A 64 0.82 17.15 2.15
N PRO A 65 1.56 16.51 3.07
CA PRO A 65 2.98 16.24 2.92
C PRO A 65 3.31 15.48 1.63
N ALA A 66 4.55 15.62 1.14
CA ALA A 66 4.95 15.09 -0.18
C ALA A 66 4.86 13.56 -0.28
N ASP A 67 5.19 12.85 0.79
CA ASP A 67 5.02 11.40 0.94
C ASP A 67 3.54 11.01 0.87
N VAL A 68 2.66 11.74 1.56
CA VAL A 68 1.20 11.52 1.48
C VAL A 68 0.66 11.80 0.07
N ILE A 69 1.12 12.85 -0.60
CA ILE A 69 0.76 13.14 -2.00
C ILE A 69 1.20 12.00 -2.92
N ALA A 70 2.39 11.44 -2.70
CA ALA A 70 2.87 10.31 -3.48
C ALA A 70 1.93 9.10 -3.33
N GLU A 71 1.53 8.76 -2.10
CA GLU A 71 0.58 7.66 -1.85
C GLU A 71 -0.82 7.94 -2.40
N GLN A 72 -1.34 9.17 -2.28
CA GLN A 72 -2.60 9.58 -2.90
C GLN A 72 -2.54 9.38 -4.42
N ALA A 73 -1.44 9.78 -5.05
CA ALA A 73 -1.25 9.57 -6.49
C ALA A 73 -1.13 8.09 -6.87
N ARG A 74 -0.58 7.21 -6.01
CA ARG A 74 -0.58 5.74 -6.24
C ARG A 74 -2.00 5.20 -6.21
N VAL A 75 -2.78 5.58 -5.21
CA VAL A 75 -4.18 5.17 -5.06
C VAL A 75 -5.04 5.67 -6.23
N ASP A 76 -4.88 6.93 -6.64
CA ASP A 76 -5.65 7.54 -7.74
C ASP A 76 -5.42 6.84 -9.10
N ARG A 77 -4.23 6.26 -9.33
CA ARG A 77 -3.92 5.51 -10.56
C ARG A 77 -4.46 4.08 -10.54
N ALA A 78 -4.82 3.54 -9.37
CA ALA A 78 -5.21 2.15 -9.22
C ALA A 78 -6.72 1.96 -9.47
N ASP A 79 -7.05 0.98 -10.30
CA ASP A 79 -8.42 0.49 -10.47
C ASP A 79 -8.86 -0.36 -9.26
N ALA A 80 -7.89 -0.99 -8.58
CA ALA A 80 -8.09 -1.83 -7.41
C ALA A 80 -6.94 -1.70 -6.42
N VAL A 81 -7.27 -1.70 -5.12
CA VAL A 81 -6.30 -1.74 -4.01
C VAL A 81 -6.48 -3.03 -3.23
N ILE A 82 -5.39 -3.77 -3.03
CA ILE A 82 -5.35 -5.00 -2.25
C ILE A 82 -4.44 -4.80 -1.05
N LEU A 83 -4.96 -5.00 0.15
CA LEU A 83 -4.20 -4.93 1.40
C LEU A 83 -3.78 -6.34 1.82
N VAL A 84 -2.48 -6.58 1.96
CA VAL A 84 -1.92 -7.86 2.39
C VAL A 84 -1.10 -7.66 3.65
N TYR A 85 -1.61 -8.17 4.77
CA TYR A 85 -0.99 -7.97 6.08
C TYR A 85 -1.28 -9.15 7.01
N PRO A 86 -0.39 -9.44 7.98
CA PRO A 86 -0.69 -10.36 9.06
C PRO A 86 -1.68 -9.71 10.03
N VAL A 87 -2.60 -10.50 10.59
CA VAL A 87 -3.46 -10.00 11.66
C VAL A 87 -2.66 -9.89 12.95
N PHE A 88 -2.38 -8.67 13.39
CA PHE A 88 -1.75 -8.37 14.66
C PHE A 88 -2.79 -7.78 15.60
N TRP A 89 -2.97 -8.39 16.78
CA TRP A 89 -3.93 -7.94 17.79
C TRP A 89 -5.33 -7.64 17.23
N TRP A 90 -5.87 -8.58 16.45
CA TRP A 90 -7.19 -8.48 15.81
C TRP A 90 -7.33 -7.32 14.78
N SER A 91 -6.23 -6.77 14.27
CA SER A 91 -6.24 -5.68 13.27
C SER A 91 -5.07 -5.77 12.27
N MET A 92 -4.96 -4.75 11.43
CA MET A 92 -3.75 -4.43 10.64
C MET A 92 -2.55 -4.11 11.57
N PRO A 93 -1.30 -4.33 11.11
CA PRO A 93 -0.09 -3.99 11.86
C PRO A 93 0.01 -2.53 12.30
#